data_AF-A0A3A8JW64-F1
#
_entry.id   AF-A0A3A8JW64-F1
#
_cell.length_a   1.000
_cell.length_b   1.000
_cell.length_c   1.000
_cell.angle_alpha   90.00
_cell.angle_beta   90.00
_cell.angle_gamma   90.00
#
_symmetry.space_group_name_H-M   'P 1'
#
loop_
_entity.id
_entity.type
_entity.pdbx_description
1 polymer ?
#
loop_
_entity_poly.entity_id
_entity_poly.type
_entity_poly.pdbx_seq_one_letter_code
_entity_poly.pdbx_strand_id
1 'polypeptide(L)'
;GPLEDVGFLARNAQTLEALQARIGGRAITSAQAMTALEQVLQCGHAGEALLWLDWKSISRVMPAARSLRYLDMRGGIGQETQRADGASMKAEIRALDSAEAVQLVIETLQAQIARILHLSAAKVDPDRSVTDLGLDSLMGMELGMAIEECF
;
A
#
# COMPACT_ATOMS: atom_id res chain seq x y z
N GLY A 1 -8.31 10.91 7.23
CA GLY A 1 -7.97 11.93 6.21
C GLY A 1 -7.85 13.30 6.86
N PRO A 2 -7.55 14.37 6.10
CA PRO A 2 -7.50 15.73 6.65
C PRO A 2 -8.88 16.19 7.14
N LEU A 3 -8.92 16.86 8.30
CA LEU A 3 -10.12 17.48 8.86
C LEU A 3 -10.18 18.96 8.50
N GLU A 4 -11.30 19.44 7.95
CA GLU A 4 -11.42 20.83 7.47
C GLU A 4 -11.95 21.82 8.50
N ASP A 5 -12.71 21.36 9.48
CA ASP A 5 -13.53 22.19 10.38
C ASP A 5 -12.93 22.34 11.79
N VAL A 6 -11.97 21.49 12.17
CA VAL A 6 -11.32 21.53 13.48
C VAL A 6 -9.79 21.39 13.38
N GLY A 7 -9.10 21.84 14.42
CA GLY A 7 -7.65 21.63 14.58
C GLY A 7 -6.78 22.52 13.69
N PHE A 8 -5.62 21.99 13.29
CA PHE A 8 -4.58 22.75 12.58
C PHE A 8 -5.04 23.23 11.20
N LEU A 9 -5.69 22.37 10.42
CA LEU A 9 -6.07 22.67 9.03
C LEU A 9 -7.23 23.67 8.94
N ALA A 10 -8.15 23.66 9.90
CA ALA A 10 -9.19 24.68 10.01
C ALA A 10 -8.66 26.11 10.22
N ARG A 11 -7.46 26.22 10.81
CA ARG A 11 -6.78 27.51 11.05
C ARG A 11 -5.77 27.86 9.96
N ASN A 12 -5.46 26.93 9.04
CA ASN A 12 -4.43 27.06 8.02
C ASN A 12 -4.99 26.66 6.65
N ALA A 13 -5.88 27.50 6.11
CA ALA A 13 -6.58 27.24 4.84
C ALA A 13 -5.61 26.98 3.67
N GLN A 14 -4.49 27.72 3.59
CA GLN A 14 -3.49 27.52 2.55
C GLN A 14 -2.83 26.13 2.62
N THR A 15 -2.60 25.60 3.83
CA THR A 15 -2.05 24.25 4.00
C THR A 15 -3.07 23.17 3.65
N LEU A 16 -4.34 23.39 4.01
CA LEU A 16 -5.44 22.51 3.60
C LEU A 16 -5.55 22.44 2.08
N GLU A 17 -5.55 23.59 1.41
CA GLU A 17 -5.64 23.69 -0.05
C GLU A 17 -4.44 23.00 -0.74
N ALA A 18 -3.21 23.26 -0.26
CA ALA A 18 -2.01 22.60 -0.78
C ALA A 18 -2.08 21.07 -0.63
N LEU A 19 -2.60 20.58 0.50
CA LEU A 19 -2.77 19.15 0.75
C LEU A 19 -3.82 18.54 -0.19
N GLN A 20 -4.98 19.19 -0.33
CA GLN A 20 -6.06 18.77 -1.23
C GLN A 20 -5.61 18.74 -2.69
N ALA A 21 -4.87 19.76 -3.14
CA ALA A 21 -4.31 19.80 -4.49
C ALA A 21 -3.34 18.64 -4.77
N ARG A 22 -2.57 18.22 -3.76
CA ARG A 22 -1.58 17.15 -3.90
C ARG A 22 -2.17 15.75 -3.88
N ILE A 23 -3.17 15.53 -3.01
CA ILE A 23 -3.85 14.24 -2.82
C ILE A 23 -5.00 14.06 -3.83
N GLY A 24 -5.52 15.17 -4.38
CA GLY A 24 -6.67 15.23 -5.29
C GLY A 24 -8.01 14.87 -4.64
N GLY A 25 -8.03 14.74 -3.31
CA GLY A 25 -9.22 14.46 -2.53
C GLY A 25 -9.68 15.67 -1.72
N ARG A 26 -10.91 15.60 -1.21
CA ARG A 26 -11.44 16.58 -0.26
C ARG A 26 -11.08 16.23 1.17
N ALA A 27 -11.12 17.22 2.04
CA ALA A 27 -11.11 16.97 3.47
C ALA A 27 -12.48 16.46 3.94
N ILE A 28 -12.49 15.86 5.13
CA ILE A 28 -13.70 15.42 5.81
C ILE A 28 -13.97 16.35 6.99
N THR A 29 -15.21 16.38 7.45
CA THR A 29 -15.55 17.07 8.69
C THR A 29 -15.26 16.21 9.91
N SER A 30 -15.09 16.84 11.06
CA SER A 30 -14.99 16.17 12.35
C SER A 30 -16.19 15.25 12.62
N ALA A 31 -17.40 15.68 12.26
CA ALA A 31 -18.62 14.88 12.39
C ALA A 31 -18.53 13.59 11.54
N GLN A 32 -18.11 13.69 10.28
CA GLN A 32 -17.93 12.51 9.41
C GLN A 32 -16.87 11.55 9.97
N ALA A 33 -15.76 12.10 10.49
CA ALA A 33 -14.71 11.31 11.11
C ALA A 33 -15.21 10.56 12.35
N MET A 34 -15.99 11.21 13.22
CA MET A 34 -16.54 10.59 14.43
C MET A 34 -17.57 9.51 14.12
N THR A 35 -18.43 9.73 13.13
CA THR A 35 -19.40 8.71 12.67
C THR A 35 -18.69 7.48 12.13
N ALA A 36 -17.65 7.64 11.30
CA ALA A 36 -16.89 6.50 10.80
C ALA A 36 -16.11 5.79 11.91
N LEU A 37 -15.56 6.53 12.87
CA LEU A 37 -14.87 5.94 14.02
C LEU A 37 -15.83 5.06 14.84
N GLU A 38 -17.04 5.53 15.10
CA GLU A 38 -18.07 4.74 15.78
C GLU A 38 -18.36 3.42 15.05
N GLN A 39 -18.53 3.48 13.72
CA GLN A 39 -18.77 2.28 12.91
C GLN A 39 -17.61 1.27 12.99
N VAL A 40 -16.36 1.75 12.89
CA VAL A 40 -15.15 0.91 12.98
C VAL A 40 -15.08 0.22 14.35
N LEU A 41 -15.35 0.97 15.42
CA LEU A 41 -15.35 0.44 16.78
C LEU A 41 -16.44 -0.61 17.00
N GLN A 42 -17.60 -0.46 16.38
CA GLN A 42 -18.70 -1.43 16.46
C GLN A 42 -18.40 -2.71 15.66
N CYS A 43 -17.76 -2.60 14.50
CA CYS A 43 -17.40 -3.74 13.66
C CYS A 43 -16.22 -4.55 14.21
N GLY A 44 -15.36 -3.93 15.04
CA GLY A 44 -14.23 -4.60 15.69
C GLY A 44 -13.03 -4.88 14.79
N HIS A 45 -12.99 -4.31 13.58
CA HIS A 45 -11.85 -4.46 12.67
C HIS A 45 -10.77 -3.41 12.98
N ALA A 46 -9.50 -3.85 12.97
CA ALA A 46 -8.35 -2.96 13.04
C ALA A 46 -7.86 -2.59 11.63
N GLY A 47 -7.24 -1.42 11.50
CA GLY A 47 -6.56 -1.00 10.26
C GLY A 47 -7.41 -0.29 9.23
N GLU A 48 -8.61 0.19 9.59
CA GLU A 48 -9.45 0.98 8.69
C GLU A 48 -8.95 2.43 8.53
N ALA A 49 -9.07 2.97 7.32
CA ALA A 49 -8.70 4.35 7.01
C ALA A 49 -9.80 5.05 6.23
N LEU A 50 -10.31 6.17 6.77
CA LEU A 50 -11.25 7.04 6.07
C LEU A 50 -10.53 8.23 5.43
N LEU A 51 -10.55 8.31 4.11
CA LEU A 51 -10.03 9.45 3.35
C LEU A 51 -10.63 9.52 1.95
N TRP A 52 -10.68 10.73 1.41
CA TRP A 52 -10.96 10.95 -0.01
C TRP A 52 -9.64 11.04 -0.76
N LEU A 53 -9.53 10.29 -1.85
CA LEU A 53 -8.34 10.21 -2.70
C LEU A 53 -8.79 10.21 -4.16
N ASP A 54 -8.16 11.04 -4.99
CA ASP A 54 -8.21 10.87 -6.44
C ASP A 54 -6.96 10.09 -6.88
N TRP A 55 -7.18 8.88 -7.40
CA TRP A 55 -6.06 7.98 -7.71
C TRP A 55 -5.14 8.55 -8.80
N LYS A 56 -5.70 9.32 -9.74
CA LYS A 56 -4.94 9.98 -10.80
C LYS A 56 -3.98 11.03 -10.23
N SER A 57 -4.43 11.80 -9.24
CA SER A 57 -3.61 12.81 -8.58
C SER A 57 -2.56 12.19 -7.68
N ILE A 58 -2.91 11.21 -6.85
CA ILE A 58 -1.92 10.57 -5.96
C ILE A 58 -0.83 9.83 -6.76
N SER A 59 -1.17 9.22 -7.90
CA SER A 59 -0.21 8.52 -8.78
C SER A 59 0.82 9.45 -9.46
N ARG A 60 0.59 10.77 -9.46
CA ARG A 60 1.58 11.75 -9.94
C ARG A 60 2.65 12.05 -8.90
N VAL A 61 2.31 11.95 -7.62
CA VAL A 61 3.18 12.35 -6.50
C VAL A 61 3.72 11.16 -5.70
N MET A 62 3.13 9.98 -5.87
CA MET A 62 3.52 8.74 -5.22
C MET A 62 3.67 7.63 -6.27
N PRO A 63 4.90 7.35 -6.76
CA PRO A 63 5.15 6.27 -7.72
C PRO A 63 4.63 4.91 -7.25
N ALA A 64 4.74 4.61 -5.95
CA ALA A 64 4.21 3.39 -5.34
C ALA A 64 2.69 3.20 -5.50
N ALA A 65 1.93 4.27 -5.77
CA ALA A 65 0.50 4.17 -6.13
C ALA A 65 0.28 3.50 -7.50
N ARG A 66 1.37 3.25 -8.25
CA ARG A 66 1.38 2.55 -9.54
C ARG A 66 1.64 1.04 -9.43
N SER A 67 1.94 0.50 -8.25
CA SER A 67 2.03 -0.96 -8.02
C SER A 67 0.68 -1.66 -8.09
N LEU A 68 0.68 -2.94 -8.49
CA LEU A 68 -0.52 -3.72 -8.78
C LEU A 68 -1.41 -3.92 -7.53
N ARG A 69 -0.86 -3.73 -6.32
CA ARG A 69 -1.59 -3.93 -5.06
C ARG A 69 -2.74 -2.96 -4.88
N TYR A 70 -2.69 -1.86 -5.63
CA TYR A 70 -3.72 -0.83 -5.63
C TYR A 70 -4.68 -0.90 -6.83
N LEU A 71 -4.64 -1.97 -7.62
CA LEU A 71 -5.50 -2.12 -8.81
C LEU A 71 -6.98 -1.88 -8.54
N ASP A 72 -7.51 -2.33 -7.40
CA ASP A 72 -8.93 -2.13 -7.10
C ASP A 72 -9.25 -0.69 -6.69
N MET A 73 -8.30 -0.01 -6.04
CA MET A 73 -8.43 1.39 -5.67
C MET A 73 -8.34 2.33 -6.90
N ARG A 74 -7.87 1.81 -8.05
CA ARG A 74 -7.83 2.52 -9.34
C ARG A 74 -9.13 2.50 -10.13
N GLY A 75 -10.12 1.71 -9.71
CA GLY A 75 -11.26 1.31 -10.54
C GLY A 75 -11.95 2.45 -11.29
N GLY A 76 -11.81 2.45 -12.62
CA GLY A 76 -12.57 3.27 -13.56
C GLY A 76 -11.87 3.61 -14.89
N ILE A 77 -10.53 3.50 -14.99
CA ILE A 77 -9.81 3.91 -16.21
C ILE A 77 -9.02 2.73 -16.77
N GLY A 78 -9.54 2.13 -17.84
CA GLY A 78 -8.78 1.37 -18.83
C GLY A 78 -8.17 0.06 -18.34
N GLN A 79 -8.82 -1.04 -18.70
CA GLN A 79 -8.09 -2.27 -18.98
C GLN A 79 -7.03 -1.96 -20.04
N GLU A 80 -5.77 -1.85 -19.64
CA GLU A 80 -4.67 -1.93 -20.59
C GLU A 80 -3.53 -2.70 -19.95
N THR A 81 -3.59 -4.02 -20.21
CA THR A 81 -2.46 -4.87 -20.57
C THR A 81 -1.14 -4.52 -19.89
N GLN A 82 -0.91 -5.01 -18.68
CA GLN A 82 0.46 -5.15 -18.18
C GLN A 82 0.61 -6.38 -17.28
N ARG A 83 1.19 -7.41 -17.92
CA ARG A 83 1.88 -8.62 -17.44
C ARG A 83 1.07 -9.61 -16.60
N ALA A 84 1.02 -10.83 -17.14
CA ALA A 84 0.28 -11.98 -16.65
C ALA A 84 0.68 -12.49 -15.25
N ASP A 85 1.80 -12.02 -14.68
CA ASP A 85 2.33 -12.57 -13.43
C ASP A 85 1.73 -11.93 -12.16
N GLY A 86 1.61 -10.60 -12.10
CA GLY A 86 1.08 -9.93 -10.89
C GLY A 86 -0.45 -9.99 -10.73
N ALA A 87 -1.19 -10.16 -11.85
CA ALA A 87 -2.62 -10.46 -11.80
C ALA A 87 -2.91 -11.87 -11.23
N SER A 88 -1.95 -12.79 -11.37
CA SER A 88 -2.03 -14.17 -10.86
C SER A 88 -1.90 -14.21 -9.33
N MET A 89 -0.89 -13.54 -8.77
CA MET A 89 -0.62 -13.53 -7.32
C MET A 89 -1.79 -12.97 -6.51
N LYS A 90 -2.42 -11.89 -6.99
CA LYS A 90 -3.58 -11.30 -6.32
C LYS A 90 -4.80 -12.22 -6.32
N ALA A 91 -5.03 -12.95 -7.42
CA ALA A 91 -6.12 -13.90 -7.51
C ALA A 91 -5.89 -15.10 -6.57
N GLU A 92 -4.64 -15.56 -6.48
CA GLU A 92 -4.22 -16.65 -5.61
C GLU A 92 -4.38 -16.27 -4.12
N ILE A 93 -3.89 -15.10 -3.70
CA ILE A 93 -4.06 -14.59 -2.33
C ILE A 93 -5.54 -14.48 -1.92
N ARG A 94 -6.42 -14.10 -2.86
CA ARG A 94 -7.86 -14.00 -2.60
C ARG A 94 -8.56 -15.34 -2.44
N ALA A 95 -8.01 -16.40 -3.01
CA ALA A 95 -8.56 -17.74 -2.95
C ALA A 95 -8.13 -18.50 -1.68
N LEU A 96 -7.07 -18.04 -1.02
CA LEU A 96 -6.50 -18.63 0.18
C LEU A 96 -7.12 -18.06 1.46
N ASP A 97 -7.02 -18.82 2.55
CA ASP A 97 -7.29 -18.28 3.87
C ASP A 97 -6.20 -17.26 4.29
N SER A 98 -6.44 -16.52 5.37
CA SER A 98 -5.50 -15.47 5.79
C SER A 98 -4.12 -16.01 6.19
N ALA A 99 -4.02 -17.22 6.71
CA ALA A 99 -2.75 -17.78 7.18
C ALA A 99 -1.93 -18.29 5.98
N GLU A 100 -2.60 -18.99 5.05
CA GLU A 100 -2.03 -19.48 3.80
C GLU A 100 -1.60 -18.33 2.89
N ALA A 101 -2.41 -17.26 2.80
CA ALA A 101 -2.06 -16.06 2.06
C ALA A 101 -0.79 -15.39 2.61
N VAL A 102 -0.68 -15.26 3.94
CA VAL A 102 0.53 -14.70 4.58
C VAL A 102 1.74 -15.57 4.28
N GLN A 103 1.61 -16.88 4.37
CA GLN A 103 2.69 -17.82 4.08
C GLN A 103 3.17 -17.70 2.62
N LEU A 104 2.24 -17.63 1.65
CA LEU A 104 2.57 -17.43 0.24
C LEU A 104 3.34 -16.12 0.00
N VAL A 105 2.93 -15.03 0.66
CA VAL A 105 3.64 -13.74 0.57
C VAL A 105 5.04 -13.86 1.16
N ILE A 106 5.21 -14.52 2.31
CA ILE A 106 6.51 -14.74 2.94
C ILE A 106 7.43 -15.51 1.99
N GLU A 107 6.96 -16.63 1.42
CA GLU A 107 7.75 -17.46 0.50
C GLU A 107 8.15 -16.68 -0.76
N THR A 108 7.23 -15.87 -1.29
CA THR A 108 7.49 -14.99 -2.43
C THR A 108 8.58 -13.97 -2.11
N LEU A 109 8.49 -13.30 -0.95
CA LEU A 109 9.48 -12.31 -0.51
C LEU A 109 10.85 -12.96 -0.23
N GLN A 110 10.88 -14.12 0.41
CA GLN A 110 12.11 -14.89 0.64
C GLN A 110 12.80 -15.25 -0.67
N ALA A 111 12.05 -15.67 -1.69
CA ALA A 111 12.60 -15.96 -3.01
C ALA A 111 13.20 -14.71 -3.67
N GLN A 112 12.56 -13.54 -3.56
CA GLN A 112 13.08 -12.28 -4.08
C GLN A 112 14.37 -11.85 -3.37
N ILE A 113 14.39 -11.91 -2.04
CA ILE A 113 15.57 -11.57 -1.22
C ILE A 113 16.73 -12.52 -1.54
N ALA A 114 16.46 -13.82 -1.61
CA ALA A 114 17.47 -14.83 -1.95
C ALA A 114 18.07 -14.59 -3.34
N ARG A 115 17.24 -14.22 -4.32
CA ARG A 115 17.68 -13.88 -5.67
C ARG A 115 18.62 -12.67 -5.69
N ILE A 116 18.29 -11.61 -4.95
CA ILE A 116 19.08 -10.36 -4.89
C ILE A 116 20.39 -10.57 -4.13
N LEU A 117 20.36 -11.30 -3.01
CA LEU A 117 21.54 -11.57 -2.18
C LEU A 117 22.39 -12.74 -2.72
N HIS A 118 21.98 -13.38 -3.83
CA HIS A 118 22.58 -14.61 -4.36
C HIS A 118 22.71 -15.72 -3.30
N LEU A 119 21.69 -15.83 -2.44
CA LEU A 119 21.57 -16.85 -1.41
C LEU A 119 20.56 -17.91 -1.82
N SER A 120 20.57 -19.04 -1.11
CA SER A 120 19.46 -20.00 -1.18
C SER A 120 18.28 -19.46 -0.37
N ALA A 121 17.05 -19.60 -0.88
CA ALA A 121 15.83 -19.20 -0.18
C ALA A 121 15.72 -19.84 1.21
N ALA A 122 16.19 -21.07 1.38
CA ALA A 122 16.22 -21.77 2.66
C ALA A 122 17.13 -21.13 3.73
N LYS A 123 18.00 -20.18 3.34
CA LYS A 123 18.87 -19.42 4.26
C LYS A 123 18.29 -18.06 4.64
N VAL A 124 17.15 -17.67 4.05
CA VAL A 124 16.48 -16.40 4.37
C VAL A 124 15.49 -16.66 5.51
N ASP A 125 15.93 -16.36 6.73
CA ASP A 125 15.08 -16.42 7.92
C ASP A 125 14.08 -15.24 7.89
N PRO A 126 12.75 -15.49 7.90
CA PRO A 126 11.74 -14.45 7.83
C PRO A 126 11.69 -13.57 9.08
N ASP A 127 12.20 -14.06 10.22
CA ASP A 127 12.22 -13.33 11.49
C ASP A 127 13.49 -12.49 11.69
N ARG A 128 14.42 -12.55 10.72
CA ARG A 128 15.69 -11.81 10.76
C ARG A 128 15.65 -10.56 9.89
N SER A 129 16.28 -9.48 10.36
CA SER A 129 16.42 -8.27 9.56
C SER A 129 17.19 -8.56 8.25
N VAL A 130 16.64 -8.08 7.14
CA VAL A 130 17.27 -8.19 5.82
C VAL A 130 18.62 -7.46 5.73
N THR A 131 18.83 -6.41 6.53
CA THR A 131 20.13 -5.72 6.62
C THR A 131 21.22 -6.63 7.17
N ASP A 132 20.87 -7.54 8.09
CA ASP A 132 21.82 -8.46 8.71
C ASP A 132 22.20 -9.61 7.77
N LEU A 133 21.48 -9.75 6.65
CA LEU A 133 21.76 -10.67 5.56
C LEU A 133 22.68 -10.06 4.49
N GLY A 134 23.12 -8.81 4.66
CA GLY A 134 24.01 -8.12 3.74
C GLY A 134 23.31 -7.26 2.69
N LEU A 135 22.03 -6.93 2.89
CA LEU A 135 21.29 -6.02 2.02
C LEU A 135 21.83 -4.59 2.18
N ASP A 136 22.36 -4.03 1.10
CA ASP A 136 22.76 -2.62 1.04
C ASP A 136 21.65 -1.71 0.47
N SER A 137 21.89 -0.41 0.41
CA SER A 137 20.92 0.58 -0.05
C SER A 137 20.51 0.42 -1.53
N LEU A 138 21.40 -0.09 -2.39
CA LEU A 138 21.11 -0.30 -3.80
C LEU A 138 20.24 -1.56 -3.96
N MET A 139 20.62 -2.64 -3.29
CA MET A 139 19.85 -3.89 -3.25
C MET A 139 18.46 -3.69 -2.64
N GLY A 140 18.34 -2.82 -1.64
CA GLY A 140 17.05 -2.45 -1.05
C GLY A 140 16.11 -1.75 -2.05
N MET A 141 16.67 -0.92 -2.94
CA MET A 141 15.89 -0.31 -4.02
C MET A 141 15.46 -1.36 -5.07
N GLU A 142 16.34 -2.28 -5.44
CA GLU A 142 16.01 -3.40 -6.33
C GLU A 142 14.91 -4.30 -5.74
N LEU A 143 14.99 -4.59 -4.45
CA LEU A 143 13.96 -5.35 -3.73
C LEU A 143 12.61 -4.61 -3.76
N GLY A 144 12.61 -3.29 -3.50
CA GLY A 144 11.40 -2.47 -3.60
C GLY A 144 10.74 -2.56 -4.97
N MET A 145 11.53 -2.43 -6.05
CA MET A 145 11.02 -2.55 -7.42
C MET A 145 10.49 -3.96 -7.72
N ALA A 146 11.19 -5.01 -7.30
CA ALA A 146 10.75 -6.39 -7.50
C ALA A 146 9.43 -6.68 -6.78
N ILE A 147 9.25 -6.15 -5.55
CA ILE A 147 7.99 -6.27 -4.81
C ILE A 147 6.87 -5.50 -5.51
N GLU A 148 7.13 -4.29 -6.02
CA GLU A 148 6.14 -3.51 -6.77
C GLU A 148 5.68 -4.20 -8.07
N GLU A 149 6.53 -5.02 -8.69
CA GLU A 149 6.17 -5.83 -9.86
C GLU A 149 5.37 -7.10 -9.49
N CYS A 150 5.70 -7.74 -8.37
CA CYS A 150 5.00 -8.94 -7.91
C CYS A 150 3.61 -8.64 -7.33
N PHE A 151 3.45 -7.48 -6.67
CA PHE A 151 2.26 -7.13 -5.89
C PHE A 151 1.49 -5.92 -6.39
#